data_AF-A0A3C2DCL2-F1
#
_entry.id   AF-A0A3C2DCL2-F1
#
_cell.length_a   1.000
_cell.length_b   1.000
_cell.length_c   1.000
_cell.angle_alpha   90.00
_cell.angle_beta   90.00
_cell.angle_gamma   90.00
#
_symmetry.space_group_name_H-M   'P 1'
#
loop_
_entity.id
_entity.type
_entity.pdbx_description
1 polymer ?
#
loop_
_entity_poly.entity_id
_entity_poly.type
_entity_poly.pdbx_seq_one_letter_code
_entity_poly.pdbx_strand_id
1 'polypeptide(L)' 'EECFWSLESPVVRVSGYDVPYPVGQLEDTYVPSEARIAAAVRRVLEVA' A
#
# COMPACT_ATOMS: atom_id res chain seq x y z
N GLU A 1 -12.36 -17.07 -5.01
CA GLU A 1 -11.94 -17.42 -3.63
C GLU A 1 -10.76 -18.38 -3.59
N GLU A 2 -10.01 -18.53 -4.70
CA GLU A 2 -9.04 -19.63 -4.92
C GLU A 2 -7.85 -19.66 -3.94
N CYS A 3 -7.61 -18.59 -3.20
CA CYS A 3 -6.49 -18.49 -2.26
C CYS A 3 -6.90 -17.97 -0.87
N PHE A 4 -8.20 -17.83 -0.59
CA PHE A 4 -8.66 -17.17 0.64
C PHE A 4 -8.16 -17.88 1.91
N TRP A 5 -8.18 -19.21 1.92
CA TRP A 5 -7.75 -20.03 3.05
C TRP A 5 -6.23 -20.20 3.15
N SER A 6 -5.47 -19.77 2.14
CA SER A 6 -4.00 -19.80 2.13
C SER A 6 -3.38 -18.49 2.58
N LEU A 7 -4.20 -17.48 2.91
CA LEU A 7 -3.72 -16.18 3.40
C LEU A 7 -3.34 -16.29 4.87
N GLU A 8 -2.05 -16.21 5.17
CA GLU A 8 -1.51 -16.16 6.53
C GLU A 8 -1.58 -14.75 7.15
N SER A 9 -1.98 -13.74 6.39
CA SER A 9 -2.13 -12.36 6.85
C SER A 9 -3.23 -11.63 6.05
N PRO A 10 -3.87 -10.60 6.63
CA PRO A 10 -4.80 -9.75 5.91
C PRO A 10 -4.18 -9.11 4.66
N VAL A 11 -4.98 -9.01 3.60
CA VAL A 11 -4.63 -8.24 2.39
C VAL A 11 -4.65 -6.76 2.72
N VAL A 12 -3.57 -6.05 2.37
CA VAL A 12 -3.45 -4.60 2.52
C VAL A 12 -3.33 -3.91 1.16
N ARG A 13 -3.66 -2.62 1.10
CA ARG A 13 -3.58 -1.82 -0.13
C ARG A 13 -2.68 -0.60 0.09
N VAL A 14 -1.89 -0.28 -0.91
CA VAL A 14 -1.13 0.98 -0.99
C VAL A 14 -1.60 1.72 -2.23
N SER A 15 -2.12 2.93 -2.06
CA SER A 15 -2.70 3.75 -3.13
C SER A 15 -2.32 5.22 -2.98
N GLY A 16 -2.69 6.04 -3.97
CA GLY A 16 -2.78 7.49 -3.78
C GLY A 16 -3.75 7.84 -2.63
N TYR A 17 -3.68 9.09 -2.18
CA TYR A 17 -4.57 9.59 -1.14
C TYR A 17 -5.98 9.79 -1.70
N ASP A 18 -6.98 9.76 -0.81
CA ASP A 18 -8.39 9.98 -1.18
C ASP A 18 -8.69 11.49 -1.34
N VAL A 19 -7.96 12.12 -2.26
CA VAL A 19 -8.06 13.53 -2.64
C VAL A 19 -7.86 13.64 -4.15
N PRO A 20 -8.30 14.73 -4.79
CA PRO A 20 -8.01 14.96 -6.21
C PRO A 20 -6.50 14.91 -6.49
N TYR A 21 -6.15 14.45 -7.70
CA TYR A 21 -4.74 14.43 -8.13
C TYR A 21 -4.14 15.83 -8.05
N PRO A 22 -2.96 15.99 -7.42
CA PRO A 22 -2.43 17.31 -7.16
C PRO A 22 -1.73 17.89 -8.40
N VAL A 23 -1.26 19.14 -8.27
CA VAL A 23 -0.36 19.74 -9.24
C VAL A 23 0.98 18.98 -9.28
N GLY A 24 1.68 19.02 -10.42
CA GLY A 24 2.90 18.22 -10.65
C GLY A 24 4.00 18.38 -9.59
N GLN A 25 4.09 19.54 -8.92
CA GLN A 25 5.05 19.74 -7.82
C GLN A 25 4.83 18.82 -6.61
N LEU A 26 3.63 18.25 -6.45
CA LEU A 26 3.26 17.36 -5.34
C LEU A 26 3.05 15.91 -5.78
N GLU A 27 3.27 15.61 -7.06
CA GLU A 27 3.04 14.29 -7.65
C GLU A 27 3.84 13.19 -6.92
N ASP A 28 5.13 13.44 -6.69
CA ASP A 28 6.04 12.51 -5.99
C ASP A 28 5.57 12.15 -4.58
N THR A 29 4.85 13.06 -3.92
CA THR A 29 4.31 12.82 -2.57
C THR A 29 2.97 12.08 -2.62
N TYR A 30 2.18 12.28 -3.68
CA TYR A 30 0.86 11.66 -3.83
C TYR A 30 0.94 10.21 -4.30
N VAL A 31 1.78 9.93 -5.30
CA VAL A 31 1.97 8.59 -5.85
C VAL A 31 2.59 7.67 -4.77
N PRO A 32 2.19 6.39 -4.67
CA PRO A 32 2.83 5.44 -3.78
C PRO A 32 4.34 5.34 -3.99
N SER A 33 5.11 5.85 -3.03
CA SER A 33 6.57 5.75 -3.04
C SER A 33 7.04 4.35 -2.62
N GLU A 34 8.26 4.00 -3.01
CA GLU A 34 8.91 2.74 -2.60
C GLU A 34 8.92 2.57 -1.08
N ALA A 35 9.14 3.66 -0.33
CA ALA A 35 9.12 3.63 1.13
C ALA A 35 7.74 3.23 1.69
N ARG A 36 6.64 3.74 1.09
CA ARG A 36 5.27 3.37 1.50
C ARG A 36 4.97 1.90 1.18
N ILE A 37 5.46 1.41 0.05
CA ILE A 37 5.31 0.01 -0.35
C ILE A 37 6.09 -0.91 0.61
N ALA A 38 7.36 -0.61 0.86
CA ALA A 38 8.20 -1.39 1.76
C ALA A 38 7.64 -1.43 3.20
N ALA A 39 7.09 -0.30 3.69
CA ALA A 39 6.45 -0.24 5.00
C ALA A 39 5.20 -1.13 5.06
N ALA A 40 4.37 -1.17 4.00
CA ALA A 40 3.21 -2.04 3.94
C ALA A 40 3.61 -3.53 3.92
N VAL A 41 4.66 -3.89 3.17
CA VAL A 41 5.20 -5.26 3.16
C VAL A 41 5.66 -5.67 4.56
N ARG A 42 6.46 -4.83 5.24
CA ARG A 42 6.90 -5.10 6.62
C ARG A 42 5.73 -5.28 7.56
N ARG A 43 4.72 -4.41 7.50
CA ARG A 43 3.50 -4.51 8.31
C ARG A 43 2.77 -5.85 8.13
N VAL A 44 2.69 -6.35 6.89
CA VAL A 44 2.05 -7.64 6.60
C VAL A 44 2.85 -8.80 7.20
N LEU A 45 4.17 -8.71 7.19
CA LEU A 45 5.06 -9.77 7.71
C LEU A 45 5.25 -9.72 9.23
N GLU A 46 5.10 -8.56 9.87
CA GLU A 46 5.28 -8.37 11.32
C GLU A 46 4.03 -8.73 12.14
N VAL A 47 2.85 -8.74 11.52
CA VAL A 47 1.58 -9.08 12.19
C VAL A 47 1.29 -10.59 12.15
N ALA A 48 2.05 -11.36 11.37
CA ALA A 48 2.03 -12.82 11.35
C ALA A 48 2.89 -13.41 12.48
#